data_AF-A0A954PTJ2-F1
#
_entry.id   AF-A0A954PTJ2-F1
#
_cell.length_a   1.000
_cell.length_b   1.000
_cell.length_c   1.000
_cell.angle_alpha   90.00
_cell.angle_beta   90.00
_cell.angle_gamma   90.00
#
_symmetry.space_group_name_H-M   'P 1'
#
loop_
_entity.id
_entity.type
_entity.pdbx_description
1 polymer ?
#
loop_
_entity_poly.entity_id
_entity_poly.type
_entity_poly.pdbx_seq_one_letter_code
_entity_poly.pdbx_strand_id
1 'polypeptide(L)'
;MRLIGGVIIRAVYSADLYSIVLRGPEGRSTNDDLMLRLAGVRGRTITRPIDPPPHALRLFDPDADSDVSPMEPGPCPIARDAAERLLAKADVRASIPVSGPGWLEHLRPGALVDGSLWFLRHGEPVSVAEELVRMGHATRIDGTTANQQAA
;
A
#
# COMPACT_ATOMS: atom_id res chain seq x y z
N MET A 1 -3.43 2.37 -19.79
CA MET A 1 -2.52 1.23 -20.01
C MET A 1 -2.17 0.62 -18.65
N ARG A 2 -1.80 -0.66 -18.56
CA ARG A 2 -1.42 -1.29 -17.28
C ARG A 2 -0.02 -1.90 -17.40
N LEU A 3 0.84 -1.60 -16.45
CA LEU A 3 2.12 -2.29 -16.27
C LEU A 3 1.85 -3.56 -15.49
N ILE A 4 2.26 -4.71 -16.02
CA ILE A 4 2.27 -5.98 -15.32
C ILE A 4 3.72 -6.45 -15.23
N GLY A 5 4.24 -6.60 -14.02
CA GLY A 5 5.63 -6.97 -13.82
C GLY A 5 5.91 -7.61 -12.47
N GLY A 6 7.03 -8.31 -12.37
CA GLY A 6 7.54 -8.80 -11.09
C GLY A 6 7.99 -7.63 -10.22
N VAL A 7 7.84 -7.76 -8.91
CA VAL A 7 8.21 -6.71 -7.95
C VAL A 7 8.99 -7.27 -6.77
N ILE A 8 9.79 -6.41 -6.15
CA ILE A 8 10.43 -6.67 -4.86
C ILE A 8 9.69 -5.84 -3.82
N ILE A 9 9.17 -6.49 -2.79
CA ILE A 9 8.60 -5.79 -1.63
C ILE A 9 9.76 -5.35 -0.74
N ARG A 10 9.95 -4.04 -0.59
CA ARG A 10 10.99 -3.45 0.28
C ARG A 10 10.51 -3.31 1.71
N ALA A 11 9.28 -2.82 1.87
CA ALA A 11 8.65 -2.60 3.17
C ALA A 11 7.14 -2.78 3.08
N VAL A 12 6.54 -3.23 4.18
CA VAL A 12 5.09 -3.28 4.39
C VAL A 12 4.74 -2.27 5.47
N TYR A 13 4.00 -1.23 5.10
CA TYR A 13 3.60 -0.19 6.06
C TYR A 13 2.27 -0.53 6.74
N SER A 14 1.35 -1.11 5.97
CA SER A 14 0.07 -1.63 6.43
C SER A 14 -0.35 -2.80 5.54
N ALA A 15 -1.44 -3.49 5.89
CA ALA A 15 -1.97 -4.57 5.07
C ALA A 15 -2.35 -4.13 3.64
N ASP A 16 -2.55 -2.84 3.39
CA ASP A 16 -2.92 -2.27 2.10
C ASP A 16 -1.87 -1.33 1.50
N LEU A 17 -0.71 -1.11 2.15
CA LEU A 17 0.31 -0.15 1.69
C LEU A 17 1.73 -0.74 1.75
N TYR A 18 2.42 -0.68 0.61
CA TYR A 18 3.70 -1.36 0.37
C TYR A 18 4.70 -0.41 -0.30
N SER A 19 5.97 -0.44 0.10
CA SER A 19 7.05 0.06 -0.77
C SER A 19 7.52 -1.09 -1.66
N ILE A 20 7.51 -0.84 -2.97
CA ILE A 20 7.88 -1.81 -3.99
C ILE A 20 8.93 -1.25 -4.93
N VAL A 21 9.72 -2.16 -5.47
CA VAL A 21 10.64 -1.90 -6.57
C VAL A 21 10.25 -2.77 -7.76
N LEU A 22 10.12 -2.16 -8.93
CA LEU A 22 9.75 -2.89 -10.14
C LEU A 22 10.97 -3.67 -10.66
N ARG A 23 10.77 -4.94 -11.03
CA ARG A 23 11.75 -5.72 -11.77
C ARG A 23 11.53 -5.50 -13.26
N GLY A 24 12.54 -4.93 -13.91
CA GLY A 24 12.63 -4.85 -15.35
C GLY A 24 12.77 -6.24 -16.01
N PRO A 25 12.59 -6.31 -17.33
CA PRO A 25 12.58 -7.57 -18.09
C PRO A 25 13.90 -8.35 -18.02
N GLU A 26 15.03 -7.68 -17.78
CA GLU A 26 16.35 -8.31 -17.60
C GLU A 26 16.67 -8.65 -16.13
N GLY A 27 15.69 -8.56 -15.22
CA GLY A 27 15.92 -8.70 -13.78
C GLY A 27 16.55 -7.48 -13.11
N ARG A 28 16.81 -6.39 -13.86
CA ARG A 28 17.27 -5.11 -13.31
C ARG A 28 16.14 -4.46 -12.52
N SER A 29 16.40 -4.07 -11.28
CA SER A 29 15.46 -3.32 -10.45
C SER A 29 15.48 -1.83 -10.79
N THR A 30 14.35 -1.17 -10.72
CA THR A 30 14.30 0.29 -10.67
C THR A 30 14.98 0.76 -9.38
N ASN A 31 15.70 1.89 -9.41
CA ASN A 31 16.29 2.43 -8.18
C ASN A 31 15.25 3.18 -7.34
N ASP A 32 14.12 3.57 -7.95
CA ASP A 32 13.07 4.31 -7.28
C ASP A 32 12.11 3.38 -6.56
N ASP A 33 11.90 3.66 -5.28
CA ASP A 33 10.86 3.07 -4.45
C ASP A 33 9.51 3.70 -4.81
N LEU A 34 8.56 2.82 -5.15
CA LEU A 34 7.18 3.18 -5.43
C LEU A 34 6.29 2.73 -4.28
N MET A 35 5.43 3.63 -3.81
CA MET A 35 4.41 3.27 -2.82
C MET A 35 3.20 2.72 -3.55
N LEU A 36 2.87 1.45 -3.32
CA LEU A 36 1.68 0.82 -3.88
C LEU A 36 0.62 0.63 -2.79
N ARG A 37 -0.56 1.20 -3.03
CA ARG A 37 -1.78 0.94 -2.25
C ARG A 37 -2.63 -0.10 -2.97
N LEU A 38 -3.09 -1.11 -2.24
CA LEU A 38 -3.97 -2.15 -2.80
C LEU A 38 -5.34 -1.55 -3.11
N ALA A 39 -5.71 -1.53 -4.38
CA ALA A 39 -7.00 -1.03 -4.83
C ALA A 39 -8.15 -1.91 -4.31
N GLY A 40 -9.25 -1.27 -3.93
CA GLY A 40 -10.49 -1.96 -3.53
C GLY A 40 -10.47 -2.56 -2.13
N VAL A 41 -9.39 -2.39 -1.36
CA VAL A 41 -9.33 -2.78 0.04
C VAL A 41 -8.75 -1.67 0.91
N ARG A 42 -9.07 -1.72 2.20
CA ARG A 42 -8.46 -0.91 3.25
C ARG A 42 -7.91 -1.82 4.34
N GLY A 43 -6.67 -1.59 4.72
CA GLY A 43 -6.01 -2.33 5.79
C GLY A 43 -6.67 -2.02 7.13
N ARG A 44 -6.71 -3.03 8.00
CA ARG A 44 -7.25 -2.84 9.34
C ARG A 44 -6.41 -1.82 10.11
N THR A 45 -7.06 -0.85 10.74
CA THR A 45 -6.44 0.09 11.67
C THR A 45 -6.80 -0.26 13.11
N ILE A 46 -5.96 0.15 14.06
CA ILE A 46 -6.28 0.10 15.49
C ILE A 46 -5.82 1.40 16.14
N THR A 47 -6.59 1.88 17.10
CA THR A 47 -6.24 3.07 17.87
C THR A 47 -5.16 2.72 18.89
N ARG A 48 -4.05 3.47 18.91
CA ARG A 48 -2.94 3.26 19.85
C ARG A 48 -2.50 4.57 20.50
N PRO A 49 -2.16 4.59 21.80
CA PRO A 49 -1.73 5.80 22.52
C PRO A 49 -0.43 6.46 22.04
N ILE A 50 0.25 5.91 21.01
CA ILE A 50 1.60 6.31 20.60
C ILE A 50 1.74 6.40 19.07
N ASP A 51 0.67 6.17 18.30
CA ASP A 51 0.73 6.42 16.86
C ASP A 51 0.36 7.89 16.64
N PRO A 52 1.33 8.80 16.41
CA PRO A 52 0.98 10.15 16.04
C PRO A 52 0.16 10.04 14.75
N PRO A 53 -0.90 10.85 14.61
CA PRO A 53 -1.59 10.98 13.35
C PRO A 53 -0.63 11.12 12.17
N PRO A 54 -1.01 10.68 10.96
CA PRO A 54 -0.27 11.03 9.74
C PRO A 54 -0.09 12.55 9.58
N HIS A 55 -0.97 13.37 10.17
CA HIS A 55 -0.86 14.83 10.23
C HIS A 55 -0.01 15.35 11.40
N ALA A 56 0.28 14.54 12.42
CA ALA A 56 1.18 14.88 13.52
C ALA A 56 2.67 14.77 13.13
N LEU A 57 2.97 14.40 11.87
CA LEU A 57 4.24 14.79 11.25
C LEU A 57 4.40 16.32 11.08
N ARG A 58 3.37 17.12 11.43
CA ARG A 58 3.48 18.56 11.74
C ARG A 58 4.10 18.87 13.11
N LEU A 59 4.79 17.92 13.75
CA LEU A 59 5.63 18.14 14.94
C LEU A 59 6.71 19.25 14.77
N PHE A 60 6.87 19.81 13.56
CA PHE A 60 7.75 20.95 13.26
C PHE A 60 6.99 22.24 12.88
N ASP A 61 5.66 22.28 13.00
CA ASP A 61 4.84 23.45 12.73
C ASP A 61 4.44 24.10 14.07
N PRO A 62 5.08 25.21 14.48
CA PRO A 62 4.86 25.85 15.78
C PRO A 62 3.45 26.47 15.92
N ASP A 63 2.70 26.58 14.83
CA ASP A 63 1.35 27.19 14.78
C ASP A 63 0.22 26.14 14.71
N ALA A 64 0.52 24.83 14.86
CA ALA A 64 -0.51 23.79 14.84
C ALA A 64 -1.33 23.78 16.14
N ASP A 65 -2.60 24.19 16.05
CA ASP A 65 -3.58 24.08 17.15
C ASP A 65 -3.64 22.65 17.70
N SER A 66 -3.47 22.50 19.01
CA SER A 66 -3.38 21.21 19.71
C SER A 66 -4.76 20.56 19.95
N ASP A 67 -5.58 20.43 18.92
CA ASP A 67 -6.83 19.65 18.97
C ASP A 67 -6.60 18.15 18.66
N VAL A 68 -5.33 17.72 18.64
CA VAL A 68 -4.92 16.37 18.27
C VAL A 68 -5.20 15.41 19.43
N SER A 69 -6.29 14.64 19.31
CA SER A 69 -6.56 13.55 20.24
C SER A 69 -5.44 12.50 20.14
N PRO A 70 -4.79 12.07 21.25
CA PRO A 70 -3.65 11.15 21.26
C PRO A 70 -4.01 9.69 20.88
N MET A 71 -5.17 9.50 20.25
CA MET A 71 -5.83 8.23 20.01
C MET A 71 -6.40 8.22 18.59
N GLU A 72 -5.54 8.31 17.58
CA GLU A 72 -5.95 8.11 16.19
C GLU A 72 -5.79 6.65 15.73
N PRO A 73 -6.63 6.18 14.80
CA PRO A 73 -6.47 4.84 14.21
C PRO A 73 -5.20 4.75 13.34
N GLY A 74 -4.16 4.08 13.85
CA GLY A 74 -2.94 3.73 13.12
C GLY A 74 -3.03 2.36 12.43
N PRO A 75 -2.07 1.98 11.58
CA PRO A 75 -2.06 0.68 10.92
C PRO A 75 -1.95 -0.46 11.93
N CYS A 76 -2.77 -1.51 11.79
CA CYS A 76 -2.72 -2.66 12.69
C CYS A 76 -1.45 -3.48 12.48
N PRO A 77 -0.56 -3.63 13.48
CA PRO A 77 0.68 -4.39 13.31
C PRO A 77 0.45 -5.87 13.08
N ILE A 78 -0.61 -6.46 13.65
CA ILE A 78 -0.96 -7.86 13.37
C ILE A 78 -1.31 -8.02 11.88
N ALA A 79 -2.03 -7.07 11.30
CA ALA A 79 -2.39 -7.09 9.89
C ALA A 79 -1.17 -6.84 8.99
N ARG A 80 -0.27 -5.93 9.40
CA ARG A 80 1.02 -5.69 8.73
C ARG A 80 1.89 -6.94 8.75
N ASP A 81 2.12 -7.55 9.91
CA ASP A 81 2.94 -8.74 10.07
C ASP A 81 2.35 -9.93 9.28
N ALA A 82 1.02 -10.03 9.19
CA ALA A 82 0.36 -11.03 8.35
C ALA A 82 0.62 -10.80 6.86
N ALA A 83 0.58 -9.54 6.39
CA ALA A 83 0.94 -9.19 5.02
C ALA A 83 2.42 -9.47 4.72
N GLU A 84 3.33 -9.14 5.65
CA GLU A 84 4.76 -9.49 5.54
C GLU A 84 4.96 -11.01 5.39
N ARG A 85 4.32 -11.81 6.25
CA ARG A 85 4.40 -13.27 6.19
C ARG A 85 3.78 -13.85 4.93
N LEU A 86 2.70 -13.26 4.44
CA LEU A 86 2.03 -13.70 3.21
C LEU A 86 2.95 -13.53 1.99
N LEU A 87 3.70 -12.44 1.95
CA LEU A 87 4.58 -12.09 0.83
C LEU A 87 6.02 -12.61 1.04
N ALA A 88 6.35 -13.10 2.23
CA ALA A 88 7.66 -13.65 2.53
C ALA A 88 7.99 -14.80 1.57
N LYS A 89 9.02 -14.61 0.74
CA LYS A 89 9.51 -15.58 -0.26
C LYS A 89 8.55 -15.83 -1.44
N ALA A 90 7.48 -15.05 -1.58
CA ALA A 90 6.60 -15.15 -2.74
C ALA A 90 7.22 -14.45 -3.96
N ASP A 91 7.01 -15.01 -5.16
CA ASP A 91 7.22 -14.27 -6.41
C ASP A 91 6.01 -13.37 -6.64
N VAL A 92 6.15 -12.10 -6.25
CA VAL A 92 5.07 -11.12 -6.29
C VAL A 92 5.08 -10.38 -7.61
N ARG A 93 3.89 -10.18 -8.17
CA ARG A 93 3.66 -9.36 -9.36
C ARG A 93 2.68 -8.25 -9.06
N ALA A 94 2.87 -7.12 -9.74
CA ALA A 94 2.01 -5.95 -9.61
C ALA A 94 1.32 -5.63 -10.94
N SER A 95 0.07 -5.16 -10.85
CA SER A 95 -0.66 -4.46 -11.93
C SER A 95 -0.83 -3.03 -11.48
N ILE A 96 -0.24 -2.11 -12.24
CA ILE A 96 -0.25 -0.69 -11.93
C ILE A 96 -0.83 0.06 -13.14
N PRO A 97 -1.85 0.92 -12.97
CA PRO A 97 -2.31 1.80 -14.02
C PRO A 97 -1.18 2.77 -14.38
N VAL A 98 -0.86 2.90 -15.67
CA VAL A 98 0.18 3.83 -16.15
C VAL A 98 -0.40 4.81 -17.17
N SER A 99 -0.01 6.08 -17.03
CA SER A 99 -0.48 7.22 -17.85
C SER A 99 0.20 7.35 -19.21
N GLY A 100 1.18 6.50 -19.54
CA GLY A 100 1.82 6.52 -20.85
C GLY A 100 3.24 5.95 -20.85
N PRO A 101 3.92 5.98 -22.01
CA PRO A 101 5.34 5.67 -22.12
C PRO A 101 6.17 6.59 -21.22
N GLY A 102 7.20 6.04 -20.57
CA GLY A 102 8.10 6.81 -19.72
C GLY A 102 7.49 7.33 -18.41
N TRP A 103 6.28 6.90 -18.06
CA TRP A 103 5.62 7.20 -16.78
C TRP A 103 6.59 7.07 -15.59
N LEU A 104 7.44 6.04 -15.62
CA LEU A 104 8.30 5.70 -14.49
C LEU A 104 9.41 6.75 -14.30
N GLU A 105 9.97 7.26 -15.39
CA GLU A 105 11.00 8.30 -15.33
C GLU A 105 10.45 9.65 -14.80
N HIS A 106 9.13 9.82 -14.82
CA HIS A 106 8.45 11.02 -14.35
C HIS A 106 7.86 10.85 -12.94
N LEU A 107 7.96 9.65 -12.34
CA LEU A 107 7.51 9.43 -10.97
C LEU A 107 8.50 10.07 -9.99
N ARG A 108 7.95 10.81 -9.02
CA ARG A 108 8.75 11.29 -7.89
C ARG A 108 9.04 10.12 -6.95
N PRO A 109 10.23 10.05 -6.34
CA PRO A 109 10.50 9.07 -5.28
C PRO A 109 9.41 9.09 -4.21
N GLY A 110 8.90 7.92 -3.84
CA GLY A 110 7.80 7.79 -2.87
C GLY A 110 6.41 8.10 -3.43
N ALA A 111 6.24 8.22 -4.76
CA ALA A 111 4.93 8.37 -5.37
C ALA A 111 3.99 7.24 -4.96
N LEU A 112 2.73 7.59 -4.66
CA LEU A 112 1.68 6.64 -4.28
C LEU A 112 0.83 6.30 -5.50
N VAL A 113 0.67 5.00 -5.75
CA VAL A 113 -0.17 4.47 -6.83
C VAL A 113 -1.17 3.45 -6.28
N ASP A 114 -2.37 3.48 -6.84
CA ASP A 114 -3.36 2.43 -6.60
C ASP A 114 -3.14 1.29 -7.59
N GLY A 115 -2.99 0.07 -7.08
CA GLY A 115 -2.67 -1.09 -7.90
C GLY A 115 -3.13 -2.39 -7.28
N SER A 116 -2.71 -3.50 -7.89
CA SER A 116 -3.02 -4.83 -7.39
C SER A 116 -1.74 -5.65 -7.30
N LEU A 117 -1.63 -6.44 -6.23
CA LEU A 117 -0.56 -7.43 -6.07
C LEU A 117 -1.14 -8.84 -6.14
N TRP A 118 -0.41 -9.74 -6.77
CA TRP A 118 -0.68 -11.18 -6.71
C TRP A 118 0.61 -11.96 -6.65
N PHE A 119 0.51 -13.20 -6.18
CA PHE A 119 1.60 -14.16 -6.20
C PHE A 119 1.06 -15.51 -6.67
N LEU A 120 1.96 -16.42 -7.05
CA LEU A 120 1.57 -17.78 -7.41
C LEU A 120 1.57 -18.68 -6.17
N ARG A 121 0.44 -19.36 -5.92
CA ARG A 121 0.33 -20.43 -4.93
C ARG A 121 -0.07 -21.70 -5.66
N HIS A 122 0.80 -22.71 -5.66
CA HIS A 122 0.58 -23.97 -6.40
C HIS A 122 0.28 -23.78 -7.89
N GLY A 123 0.91 -22.77 -8.51
CA GLY A 123 0.71 -22.45 -9.94
C GLY A 123 -0.46 -21.52 -10.23
N GLU A 124 -1.33 -21.26 -9.25
CA GLU A 124 -2.50 -20.41 -9.41
C GLU A 124 -2.24 -18.98 -8.90
N PRO A 125 -2.70 -17.93 -9.61
CA PRO A 125 -2.57 -16.55 -9.16
C PRO A 125 -3.52 -16.27 -7.99
N VAL A 126 -2.95 -15.84 -6.87
CA VAL A 126 -3.68 -15.44 -5.66
C VAL A 126 -3.55 -13.92 -5.49
N SER A 127 -4.70 -13.23 -5.43
CA SER A 127 -4.76 -11.81 -5.10
C SER A 127 -4.39 -11.59 -3.64
N VAL A 128 -3.42 -10.71 -3.39
CA VAL A 128 -2.97 -10.34 -2.04
C VAL A 128 -4.11 -9.65 -1.28
N ALA A 129 -4.84 -8.76 -1.95
CA ALA A 129 -5.96 -8.04 -1.37
C ALA A 129 -7.07 -9.00 -0.89
N GLU A 130 -7.45 -9.96 -1.74
CA GLU A 130 -8.48 -10.94 -1.40
C GLU A 130 -8.06 -11.89 -0.29
N GLU A 131 -6.79 -12.31 -0.29
CA GLU A 131 -6.26 -13.16 0.77
C GLU A 131 -6.22 -12.43 2.12
N LEU A 132 -5.85 -11.15 2.15
CA LEU A 132 -5.87 -10.33 3.36
C LEU A 132 -7.29 -10.07 3.89
N VAL A 133 -8.26 -9.91 2.99
CA VAL A 133 -9.68 -9.85 3.35
C VAL A 133 -10.13 -11.18 3.95
N ARG A 134 -9.79 -12.31 3.31
CA ARG A 134 -10.11 -13.66 3.79
C ARG A 134 -9.53 -13.94 5.19
N MET A 135 -8.34 -13.42 5.48
CA MET A 135 -7.69 -13.54 6.79
C MET A 135 -8.20 -12.53 7.84
N GLY A 136 -9.07 -11.59 7.46
CA GLY A 136 -9.59 -10.56 8.39
C GLY A 136 -8.60 -9.44 8.71
N HIS A 137 -7.62 -9.21 7.83
CA HIS A 137 -6.58 -8.19 7.96
C HIS A 137 -6.83 -6.96 7.07
N ALA A 138 -7.77 -7.05 6.14
CA ALA A 138 -8.27 -5.94 5.33
C ALA A 138 -9.80 -6.04 5.16
N THR A 139 -10.43 -4.93 4.79
CA THR A 139 -11.85 -4.83 4.45
C THR A 139 -11.99 -4.33 3.03
N ARG A 140 -12.96 -4.85 2.26
CA ARG A 140 -13.28 -4.28 0.94
C ARG A 140 -13.82 -2.86 1.10
N ILE A 141 -13.42 -1.98 0.20
CA ILE A 141 -13.98 -0.63 0.09
C ILE A 141 -14.85 -0.58 -1.16
N ASP A 142 -16.14 -0.32 -0.97
CA ASP A 142 -17.03 -0.03 -2.09
C ASP A 142 -16.65 1.33 -2.68
N GLY A 143 -16.52 1.40 -4.00
CA GLY A 143 -16.14 2.61 -4.75
C GLY A 143 -17.11 3.80 -4.63
N THR A 144 -18.04 3.77 -3.70
CA THR A 144 -19.11 4.77 -3.52
C THR A 144 -18.75 5.89 -2.53
N THR A 145 -17.64 5.79 -1.82
CA THR A 145 -17.30 6.75 -0.73
C THR A 145 -16.28 7.83 -1.11
N ALA A 146 -16.12 8.13 -2.40
CA ALA A 146 -15.25 9.22 -2.86
C ALA A 146 -15.99 10.55 -3.15
N ASN A 147 -17.32 10.60 -3.00
CA ASN A 147 -18.13 11.75 -3.47
C ASN A 147 -19.25 12.20 -2.51
N GLN A 148 -19.04 12.13 -1.18
CA GLN A 148 -20.01 12.68 -0.21
C GLN A 148 -19.42 13.49 0.95
N GLN A 149 -18.25 14.13 0.74
CA GLN A 149 -17.80 15.23 1.61
C GLN A 149 -17.33 16.40 0.76
N ALA A 150 -18.27 16.97 0.01
CA ALA A 150 -18.21 18.31 -0.54
C ALA A 150 -19.66 18.73 -0.88
N ALA A 151 -20.44 19.02 0.16
CA ALA A 151 -21.70 19.74 0.09
C ALA A 151 -21.73 20.72 1.26
#